data_AF-A0A849T0U5-F1
#
_entry.id   AF-A0A849T0U5-F1
#
_cell.length_a   1.000
_cell.length_b   1.000
_cell.length_c   1.000
_cell.angle_alpha   90.00
_cell.angle_beta   90.00
_cell.angle_gamma   90.00
#
_symmetry.space_group_name_H-M   'P 1'
#
loop_
_entity.id
_entity.type
_entity.pdbx_description
1 polymer ?
#
loop_
_entity_poly.entity_id
_entity_poly.type
_entity_poly.pdbx_seq_one_letter_code
_entity_poly.pdbx_strand_id
1 'polypeptide(L)'
;MRKNNKGFSLLEMMIVGGMIAGIGMVVMQLSKSTFSNQAEAFNSSDYFGLKAELDSMFSNPFDCTASLTNVTFNGNTIRTVPRNVEIWKGDQFAVRTRKVISGTDVNANKYGKLVIGAVQFSMPDYTLGLNFPAGIGQSFKGEIKIEGSKTKLGKTSPFVAFTKAINVGFNTNPLGVSTITGCNGFGKSAIQIIAPSTGYDGQTGTAACASVGATCAYVQSHNFIRDDVGCPGATHCLRVCTTWYNQSLPGIGNEVVNGKDNIHSCGAHVGMYTTYLAPGVVRCNAFFHAVCNK
;
A
#
# COMPACT_ATOMS: atom_id res chain seq x y z
N MET A 1 -8.96 80.51 8.18
CA MET A 1 -8.45 79.13 7.96
C MET A 1 -9.20 78.52 6.77
N ARG A 2 -8.61 78.52 5.57
CA ARG A 2 -9.20 77.87 4.38
C ARG A 2 -8.75 76.41 4.35
N LYS A 3 -9.69 75.46 4.55
CA LYS A 3 -9.46 74.03 4.34
C LYS A 3 -9.38 73.78 2.82
N ASN A 4 -8.18 73.46 2.35
CA ASN A 4 -7.94 73.03 0.97
C ASN A 4 -8.44 71.59 0.82
N ASN A 5 -9.68 71.41 0.39
CA ASN A 5 -10.17 70.12 -0.07
C ASN A 5 -9.60 69.87 -1.48
N LYS A 6 -8.40 69.30 -1.55
CA LYS A 6 -7.89 68.71 -2.79
C LYS A 6 -8.70 67.44 -3.07
N GLY A 7 -9.75 67.57 -3.87
CA GLY A 7 -10.45 66.41 -4.42
C GLY A 7 -9.51 65.64 -5.33
N PHE A 8 -9.43 64.33 -5.12
CA PHE A 8 -8.67 63.43 -5.99
C PHE A 8 -9.20 63.52 -7.42
N SER A 9 -8.29 63.55 -8.38
CA SER A 9 -8.65 63.57 -9.80
C SER A 9 -9.33 62.25 -10.17
N LEU A 10 -10.40 62.31 -10.98
CA LEU A 10 -11.09 61.13 -11.52
C LEU A 10 -10.09 60.16 -12.19
N LEU A 11 -9.02 60.71 -12.78
CA LEU A 11 -7.94 59.96 -13.41
C LEU A 11 -7.14 59.13 -12.40
N GLU A 12 -6.85 59.68 -11.22
CA GLU A 12 -6.11 58.98 -10.15
C GLU A 12 -6.93 57.80 -9.59
N MET A 13 -8.25 57.98 -9.43
CA MET A 13 -9.17 56.89 -9.03
C MET A 13 -9.27 55.77 -10.09
N MET A 14 -9.27 56.11 -11.39
CA MET A 14 -9.32 55.10 -12.46
C MET A 14 -8.02 54.29 -12.56
N ILE A 15 -6.86 54.93 -12.38
CA ILE A 15 -5.56 54.24 -12.38
C ILE A 15 -5.47 53.27 -11.20
N VAL A 16 -5.89 53.70 -10.00
CA VAL A 16 -5.94 52.84 -8.81
C VAL A 16 -6.92 51.68 -9.00
N GLY A 17 -8.11 51.93 -9.57
CA GLY A 17 -9.08 50.89 -9.88
C GLY A 17 -8.56 49.84 -10.88
N GLY A 18 -7.86 50.28 -11.93
CA GLY A 18 -7.24 49.40 -12.91
C GLY A 18 -6.11 48.53 -12.33
N MET A 19 -5.28 49.11 -11.45
CA MET A 19 -4.21 48.36 -10.75
C MET A 19 -4.79 47.32 -9.78
N ILE A 20 -5.82 47.67 -9.01
CA ILE A 20 -6.47 46.73 -8.06
C ILE A 20 -7.12 45.56 -8.82
N ALA A 21 -7.80 45.83 -9.93
CA ALA A 21 -8.38 44.77 -10.78
C ALA A 21 -7.30 43.86 -11.40
N GLY A 22 -6.19 44.44 -11.86
CA GLY A 22 -5.05 43.69 -12.40
C GLY A 22 -4.39 42.78 -11.36
N ILE A 23 -4.10 43.31 -10.16
CA ILE A 23 -3.53 42.53 -9.05
C ILE A 23 -4.50 41.43 -8.61
N GLY A 24 -5.81 41.72 -8.55
CA GLY A 24 -6.83 40.73 -8.22
C GLY A 24 -6.85 39.55 -9.20
N MET A 25 -6.73 39.81 -10.51
CA MET A 25 -6.64 38.75 -11.52
C MET A 25 -5.37 37.90 -11.37
N VAL A 26 -4.22 38.52 -11.13
CA VAL A 26 -2.94 37.80 -10.93
C VAL A 26 -2.99 36.92 -9.67
N VAL A 27 -3.50 37.45 -8.55
CA VAL A 27 -3.67 36.68 -7.31
C VAL A 27 -4.67 35.54 -7.51
N MET A 28 -5.74 35.75 -8.28
CA MET A 28 -6.72 34.70 -8.58
C MET A 28 -6.12 33.60 -9.48
N GLN A 29 -5.24 33.95 -10.43
CA GLN A 29 -4.54 32.97 -11.25
C GLN A 29 -3.50 32.17 -10.45
N LEU A 30 -2.72 32.82 -9.58
CA LEU A 30 -1.74 32.18 -8.71
C LEU A 30 -2.38 31.28 -7.65
N SER A 31 -3.50 31.71 -7.07
CA SER A 31 -4.25 30.87 -6.13
C SER A 31 -4.87 29.67 -6.85
N LYS A 32 -5.46 29.85 -8.04
CA LYS A 32 -5.95 28.73 -8.86
C LYS A 32 -4.86 27.72 -9.21
N SER A 33 -3.66 28.17 -9.58
CA SER A 33 -2.54 27.26 -9.88
C SER A 33 -2.06 26.53 -8.63
N THR A 34 -1.96 27.22 -7.48
CA THR A 34 -1.56 26.62 -6.21
C THR A 34 -2.57 25.59 -5.72
N PHE A 35 -3.87 25.90 -5.75
CA PHE A 35 -4.94 24.96 -5.39
C PHE A 35 -5.01 23.77 -6.36
N SER A 36 -4.81 24.00 -7.66
CA SER A 36 -4.75 22.93 -8.66
C SER A 36 -3.58 21.98 -8.40
N ASN A 37 -2.40 22.51 -8.06
CA ASN A 37 -1.21 21.73 -7.77
C ASN A 37 -1.35 20.95 -6.45
N GLN A 38 -1.90 21.56 -5.41
CA GLN A 38 -2.22 20.85 -4.15
C GLN A 38 -3.25 19.74 -4.37
N ALA A 39 -4.32 20.00 -5.12
CA ALA A 39 -5.34 19.00 -5.43
C ALA A 39 -4.74 17.81 -6.22
N GLU A 40 -3.75 18.06 -7.06
CA GLU A 40 -3.01 17.02 -7.78
C GLU A 40 -2.12 16.20 -6.87
N ALA A 41 -1.39 16.83 -5.96
CA ALA A 41 -0.59 16.13 -4.96
C ALA A 41 -1.45 15.22 -4.07
N PHE A 42 -2.62 15.70 -3.61
CA PHE A 42 -3.55 14.89 -2.82
C PHE A 42 -4.12 13.72 -3.61
N ASN A 43 -4.56 13.95 -4.86
CA ASN A 43 -5.11 12.87 -5.69
C ASN A 43 -4.04 11.81 -6.06
N SER A 44 -2.79 12.23 -6.22
CA SER A 44 -1.66 11.30 -6.40
C SER A 44 -1.36 10.53 -5.12
N SER A 45 -1.45 11.18 -3.95
CA SER A 45 -1.29 10.52 -2.65
C SER A 45 -2.33 9.42 -2.43
N ASP A 46 -3.61 9.68 -2.73
CA ASP A 46 -4.68 8.67 -2.62
C ASP A 46 -4.43 7.49 -3.56
N TYR A 47 -3.93 7.75 -4.78
CA TYR A 47 -3.55 6.71 -5.73
C TYR A 47 -2.41 5.82 -5.22
N PHE A 48 -1.34 6.42 -4.70
CA PHE A 48 -0.24 5.66 -4.12
C PHE A 48 -0.65 4.91 -2.86
N GLY A 49 -1.54 5.50 -2.04
CA GLY A 49 -2.14 4.84 -0.89
C GLY A 49 -2.93 3.60 -1.29
N LEU A 50 -3.82 3.72 -2.27
CA LEU A 50 -4.59 2.60 -2.81
C LEU A 50 -3.67 1.51 -3.34
N LYS A 51 -2.65 1.89 -4.12
CA LYS A 51 -1.66 0.95 -4.65
C LYS A 51 -0.93 0.20 -3.53
N ALA A 52 -0.46 0.90 -2.50
CA ALA A 52 0.26 0.31 -1.39
C ALA A 52 -0.62 -0.63 -0.56
N GLU A 53 -1.89 -0.26 -0.32
CA GLU A 53 -2.83 -1.14 0.37
C GLU A 53 -3.12 -2.41 -0.43
N LEU A 54 -3.35 -2.28 -1.74
CA LEU A 54 -3.55 -3.44 -2.63
C LEU A 54 -2.32 -4.33 -2.71
N ASP A 55 -1.12 -3.74 -2.82
CA ASP A 55 0.14 -4.49 -2.78
C ASP A 55 0.25 -5.27 -1.46
N SER A 56 -0.08 -4.66 -0.33
CA SER A 56 -0.10 -5.34 0.98
C SER A 56 -1.15 -6.46 1.06
N MET A 57 -2.38 -6.21 0.59
CA MET A 57 -3.47 -7.19 0.61
C MET A 57 -3.18 -8.39 -0.28
N PHE A 58 -2.66 -8.17 -1.48
CA PHE A 58 -2.31 -9.27 -2.38
C PHE A 58 -1.00 -9.97 -2.02
N SER A 59 -0.18 -9.40 -1.14
CA SER A 59 0.94 -10.10 -0.51
C SER A 59 0.50 -10.95 0.70
N ASN A 60 -0.60 -10.60 1.37
CA ASN A 60 -1.17 -11.38 2.45
C ASN A 60 -2.03 -12.53 1.90
N PRO A 61 -1.69 -13.81 2.18
CA PRO A 61 -2.42 -14.96 1.63
C PRO A 61 -3.88 -15.01 2.10
N PHE A 62 -4.18 -14.54 3.31
CA PHE A 62 -5.54 -14.54 3.86
C PHE A 62 -6.43 -13.51 3.20
N ASP A 63 -5.96 -12.27 3.02
CA ASP A 63 -6.69 -11.20 2.35
C ASP A 63 -6.95 -11.55 0.88
N CYS A 64 -5.94 -12.04 0.17
CA CYS A 64 -6.12 -12.45 -1.21
C CYS A 64 -7.08 -13.64 -1.34
N THR A 65 -6.95 -14.65 -0.48
CA THR A 65 -7.87 -15.79 -0.47
C THR A 65 -9.31 -15.34 -0.16
N ALA A 66 -9.51 -14.48 0.83
CA ALA A 66 -10.83 -13.92 1.14
C ALA A 66 -11.45 -13.17 -0.06
N SER A 67 -10.61 -12.50 -0.85
CA SER A 67 -11.04 -11.76 -2.04
C SER A 67 -11.43 -12.66 -3.22
N LEU A 68 -10.68 -13.74 -3.45
CA LEU A 68 -10.81 -14.54 -4.67
C LEU A 68 -11.38 -15.95 -4.48
N THR A 69 -11.57 -16.41 -3.24
CA THR A 69 -12.17 -17.72 -2.98
C THR A 69 -13.54 -17.83 -3.66
N ASN A 70 -13.81 -19.01 -4.22
CA ASN A 70 -15.06 -19.34 -4.94
C ASN A 70 -15.26 -18.58 -6.27
N VAL A 71 -14.28 -17.82 -6.75
CA VAL A 71 -14.31 -17.33 -8.12
C VAL A 71 -14.12 -18.53 -9.05
N THR A 72 -15.10 -18.77 -9.92
CA THR A 72 -15.08 -19.87 -10.89
C THR A 72 -14.68 -19.39 -12.27
N PHE A 73 -13.99 -20.24 -13.03
CA PHE A 73 -13.66 -20.01 -14.44
C PHE A 73 -13.66 -21.34 -15.20
N ASN A 74 -13.75 -21.29 -16.52
CA ASN A 74 -13.67 -22.50 -17.33
C ASN A 74 -12.20 -22.71 -17.72
N GLY A 75 -11.59 -23.78 -17.19
CA GLY A 75 -10.20 -24.14 -17.45
C GLY A 75 -9.93 -24.53 -18.90
N ASN A 76 -10.99 -24.78 -19.69
CA ASN A 76 -10.88 -25.04 -21.13
C ASN A 76 -11.00 -23.77 -22.00
N THR A 77 -11.42 -22.64 -21.41
CA THR A 77 -11.54 -21.35 -22.10
C THR A 77 -11.03 -20.24 -21.19
N ILE A 78 -9.76 -20.34 -20.79
CA ILE A 78 -9.09 -19.37 -19.90
C ILE A 78 -9.16 -17.94 -20.50
N ARG A 79 -9.24 -17.85 -21.84
CA ARG A 79 -9.25 -16.60 -22.61
C ARG A 79 -10.44 -15.66 -22.41
N THR A 80 -11.44 -15.96 -21.57
CA THR A 80 -12.68 -15.17 -21.60
C THR A 80 -13.12 -14.55 -20.27
N VAL A 81 -13.19 -13.21 -20.37
CA VAL A 81 -13.93 -12.21 -19.58
C VAL A 81 -13.36 -11.91 -18.19
N PRO A 82 -12.79 -10.70 -18.00
CA PRO A 82 -12.44 -10.20 -16.68
C PRO A 82 -13.65 -10.26 -15.75
N ARG A 83 -13.49 -10.90 -14.59
CA ARG A 83 -14.57 -11.06 -13.62
C ARG A 83 -14.55 -9.93 -12.63
N ASN A 84 -15.72 -9.33 -12.40
CA ASN A 84 -15.86 -8.38 -11.31
C ASN A 84 -15.69 -9.13 -10.00
N VAL A 85 -14.65 -8.77 -9.25
CA VAL A 85 -14.38 -9.30 -7.92
C VAL A 85 -14.46 -8.18 -6.90
N GLU A 86 -14.61 -8.55 -5.63
CA GLU A 86 -14.54 -7.61 -4.53
C GLU A 86 -13.30 -7.92 -3.71
N ILE A 87 -12.63 -6.88 -3.22
CA ILE A 87 -11.44 -7.04 -2.41
C ILE A 87 -11.85 -6.98 -0.94
N TRP A 88 -11.50 -8.03 -0.21
CA TRP A 88 -11.86 -8.25 1.17
C TRP A 88 -10.61 -8.41 2.05
N LYS A 89 -10.68 -7.92 3.29
CA LYS A 89 -9.81 -8.37 4.37
C LYS A 89 -10.27 -9.75 4.85
N GLY A 90 -9.30 -10.62 5.06
CA GLY A 90 -9.49 -11.94 5.65
C GLY A 90 -9.11 -11.92 7.13
N ASP A 91 -9.71 -12.80 7.93
CA ASP A 91 -9.10 -13.21 9.20
C ASP A 91 -8.02 -14.28 8.96
N GLN A 92 -7.48 -14.86 10.03
CA GLN A 92 -6.48 -15.95 9.97
C GLN A 92 -6.98 -17.24 9.28
N PHE A 93 -8.27 -17.35 8.97
CA PHE A 93 -8.88 -18.45 8.23
C PHE A 93 -9.34 -18.03 6.84
N ALA A 94 -8.92 -16.85 6.38
CA ALA A 94 -9.37 -16.21 5.13
C ALA A 94 -10.89 -16.01 5.05
N VAL A 95 -11.58 -15.94 6.20
CA VAL A 95 -12.99 -15.58 6.25
C VAL A 95 -13.09 -14.06 6.04
N ARG A 96 -14.01 -13.66 5.16
CA ARG A 96 -14.26 -12.25 4.83
C ARG A 96 -14.72 -11.49 6.07
N THR A 97 -13.92 -10.51 6.50
CA THR A 97 -14.23 -9.67 7.66
C THR A 97 -14.69 -8.28 7.24
N ARG A 98 -14.00 -7.67 6.29
CA ARG A 98 -14.29 -6.30 5.81
C ARG A 98 -14.08 -6.18 4.32
N LYS A 99 -15.08 -5.66 3.61
CA LYS A 99 -14.93 -5.25 2.21
C LYS A 99 -14.13 -3.97 2.15
N VAL A 100 -13.06 -3.96 1.37
CA VAL A 100 -12.16 -2.80 1.22
C VAL A 100 -12.49 -2.05 -0.06
N ILE A 101 -12.61 -2.77 -1.18
CA ILE A 101 -12.77 -2.18 -2.51
C ILE A 101 -13.79 -3.01 -3.30
N SER A 102 -14.77 -2.34 -3.90
CA SER A 102 -15.71 -2.94 -4.84
C SER A 102 -16.08 -1.94 -5.93
N GLY A 103 -16.25 -2.43 -7.16
CA GLY A 103 -16.79 -1.61 -8.26
C GLY A 103 -18.31 -1.43 -8.21
N THR A 104 -19.01 -2.23 -7.39
CA THR A 104 -20.49 -2.28 -7.38
C THR A 104 -21.10 -1.82 -6.06
N ASP A 105 -20.37 -1.94 -4.94
CA ASP A 105 -20.85 -1.53 -3.62
C ASP A 105 -20.56 -0.05 -3.35
N VAL A 106 -21.60 0.77 -3.21
CA VAL A 106 -21.50 2.21 -2.97
C VAL A 106 -20.76 2.58 -1.68
N ASN A 107 -20.68 1.67 -0.71
CA ASN A 107 -19.96 1.90 0.55
C ASN A 107 -18.47 1.53 0.45
N ALA A 108 -18.09 0.75 -0.56
CA ALA A 108 -16.72 0.30 -0.79
C ALA A 108 -16.15 0.70 -2.16
N ASN A 109 -16.86 1.54 -2.92
CA ASN A 109 -16.40 2.06 -4.21
C ASN A 109 -15.60 3.37 -4.09
N LYS A 110 -15.19 3.75 -2.89
CA LYS A 110 -14.39 4.95 -2.65
C LYS A 110 -13.12 4.62 -1.88
N TYR A 111 -12.02 5.23 -2.33
CA TYR A 111 -10.76 5.22 -1.61
C TYR A 111 -10.21 6.64 -1.57
N GLY A 112 -10.33 7.31 -0.42
CA GLY A 112 -10.09 8.76 -0.35
C GLY A 112 -10.98 9.50 -1.35
N LYS A 113 -10.36 10.22 -2.29
CA LYS A 113 -11.05 10.94 -3.38
C LYS A 113 -11.20 10.13 -4.68
N LEU A 114 -10.72 8.90 -4.70
CA LEU A 114 -10.87 8.00 -5.84
C LEU A 114 -12.23 7.31 -5.78
N VAL A 115 -12.85 7.17 -6.95
CA VAL A 115 -14.05 6.37 -7.15
C VAL A 115 -13.67 5.15 -7.98
N ILE A 116 -13.82 3.97 -7.40
CA ILE A 116 -13.54 2.69 -8.03
C ILE A 116 -14.70 2.35 -8.97
N GLY A 117 -14.38 2.14 -10.25
CA GLY A 117 -15.36 1.78 -11.26
C GLY A 117 -15.41 0.27 -11.49
N ALA A 118 -14.25 -0.39 -11.52
CA ALA A 118 -14.18 -1.83 -11.75
C ALA A 118 -12.98 -2.44 -11.01
N VAL A 119 -13.19 -3.66 -10.53
CA VAL A 119 -12.14 -4.53 -9.98
C VAL A 119 -12.24 -5.84 -10.73
N GLN A 120 -11.29 -6.07 -11.62
CA GLN A 120 -11.33 -7.14 -12.60
C GLN A 120 -10.26 -8.17 -12.28
N PHE A 121 -10.65 -9.43 -12.22
CA PHE A 121 -9.73 -10.56 -12.21
C PHE A 121 -9.70 -11.24 -13.58
N SER A 122 -8.51 -11.47 -14.10
CA SER A 122 -8.29 -12.25 -15.32
C SER A 122 -7.20 -13.30 -15.08
N MET A 123 -7.21 -14.35 -15.88
CA MET A 123 -6.09 -15.31 -15.95
C MET A 123 -5.58 -15.24 -17.38
N PRO A 124 -4.58 -14.39 -17.68
CA PRO A 124 -4.06 -14.28 -19.03
C PRO A 124 -3.52 -15.64 -19.48
N ASP A 125 -4.08 -16.16 -20.57
CA ASP A 125 -3.66 -17.41 -21.17
C ASP A 125 -2.33 -17.21 -21.92
N TYR A 126 -1.22 -17.55 -21.26
CA TYR A 126 0.11 -17.56 -21.88
C TYR A 126 0.43 -18.88 -22.60
N THR A 127 -0.49 -19.83 -22.57
CA THR A 127 -0.30 -21.16 -23.15
C THR A 127 -1.15 -21.31 -24.39
N LEU A 128 -0.65 -21.89 -25.46
CA LEU A 128 -1.39 -22.00 -26.73
C LEU A 128 -2.45 -23.12 -26.67
N GLY A 129 -3.43 -23.03 -25.75
CA GLY A 129 -4.54 -23.98 -25.62
C GLY A 129 -4.36 -25.11 -24.61
N LEU A 130 -3.59 -24.90 -23.53
CA LEU A 130 -3.56 -25.87 -22.44
C LEU A 130 -4.80 -25.70 -21.56
N ASN A 131 -5.71 -26.67 -21.68
CA ASN A 131 -6.80 -26.86 -20.74
C ASN A 131 -6.23 -27.31 -19.39
N PHE A 132 -6.68 -26.72 -18.28
CA PHE A 132 -6.37 -27.26 -16.95
C PHE A 132 -7.07 -28.62 -16.79
N PRO A 133 -6.35 -29.74 -16.62
CA PRO A 133 -6.99 -31.04 -16.43
C PRO A 133 -7.79 -31.06 -15.13
N ALA A 134 -8.74 -32.00 -15.00
CA ALA A 134 -9.40 -32.23 -13.73
C ALA A 134 -8.36 -32.59 -12.66
N GLY A 135 -8.44 -31.96 -11.49
CA GLY A 135 -7.43 -32.12 -10.45
C GLY A 135 -7.53 -31.06 -9.36
N ILE A 136 -6.86 -31.33 -8.24
CA ILE A 136 -6.83 -30.47 -7.06
C ILE A 136 -5.47 -29.79 -6.89
N GLY A 137 -5.45 -28.62 -6.26
CA GLY A 137 -4.21 -27.92 -5.88
C GLY A 137 -3.38 -27.41 -7.07
N GLN A 138 -4.04 -27.13 -8.20
CA GLN A 138 -3.37 -26.52 -9.35
C GLN A 138 -3.04 -25.06 -9.06
N SER A 139 -2.04 -24.51 -9.74
CA SER A 139 -1.68 -23.10 -9.59
C SER A 139 -1.36 -22.43 -10.91
N PHE A 140 -1.69 -21.15 -11.01
CA PHE A 140 -1.42 -20.35 -12.21
C PHE A 140 -1.36 -18.86 -11.88
N LYS A 141 -0.80 -18.07 -12.81
CA LYS A 141 -0.73 -16.62 -12.69
C LYS A 141 -2.05 -15.99 -13.13
N GLY A 142 -2.71 -15.29 -12.22
CA GLY A 142 -3.79 -14.38 -12.50
C GLY A 142 -3.33 -12.93 -12.47
N GLU A 143 -4.21 -12.03 -12.90
CA GLU A 143 -4.00 -10.59 -12.92
C GLU A 143 -5.24 -9.91 -12.32
N ILE A 144 -5.02 -9.01 -11.37
CA ILE A 144 -6.03 -8.09 -10.86
C ILE A 144 -5.80 -6.73 -11.50
N LYS A 145 -6.86 -6.18 -12.11
CA LYS A 145 -6.89 -4.86 -12.70
C LYS A 145 -7.95 -4.00 -12.01
N ILE A 146 -7.57 -2.83 -11.52
CA ILE A 146 -8.48 -1.88 -10.88
C ILE A 146 -8.53 -0.60 -11.69
N GLU A 147 -9.75 -0.22 -12.05
CA GLU A 147 -10.05 0.96 -12.85
C GLU A 147 -11.04 1.85 -12.12
N GLY A 148 -10.98 3.14 -12.40
CA GLY A 148 -11.86 4.10 -11.75
C GLY A 148 -11.55 5.53 -12.17
N SER A 149 -12.04 6.46 -11.37
CA SER A 149 -11.94 7.89 -11.65
C SER A 149 -11.52 8.68 -10.41
N LYS A 150 -11.03 9.88 -10.65
CA LYS A 150 -10.68 10.87 -9.64
C LYS A 150 -11.33 12.20 -10.00
N THR A 151 -11.81 12.92 -8.98
CA THR A 151 -12.40 14.25 -9.18
C THR A 151 -11.39 15.33 -8.77
N LYS A 152 -11.09 16.26 -9.69
CA LYS A 152 -10.23 17.42 -9.46
C LYS A 152 -11.01 18.68 -9.82
N LEU A 153 -11.27 19.54 -8.84
CA LEU A 153 -11.94 20.84 -9.03
C LEU A 153 -13.26 20.72 -9.83
N GLY A 154 -14.08 19.70 -9.52
CA GLY A 154 -15.35 19.43 -10.20
C GLY A 154 -15.23 18.67 -11.54
N LYS A 155 -14.03 18.44 -12.06
CA LYS A 155 -13.80 17.62 -13.25
C LYS A 155 -13.43 16.18 -12.86
N THR A 156 -14.17 15.21 -13.38
CA THR A 156 -13.87 13.78 -13.23
C THR A 156 -12.97 13.30 -14.37
N SER A 157 -11.91 12.57 -14.06
CA SER A 157 -11.04 11.91 -15.05
C SER A 157 -10.65 10.51 -14.59
N PRO A 158 -10.37 9.57 -15.51
CA PRO A 158 -9.87 8.26 -15.12
C PRO A 158 -8.49 8.37 -14.46
N PHE A 159 -8.21 7.51 -13.48
CA PHE A 159 -6.84 7.31 -13.00
C PHE A 159 -6.15 6.18 -13.80
N VAL A 160 -4.82 6.12 -13.74
CA VAL A 160 -4.04 5.05 -14.41
C VAL A 160 -4.38 3.71 -13.77
N ALA A 161 -4.94 2.79 -14.55
CA ALA A 161 -5.36 1.48 -14.04
C ALA A 161 -4.23 0.80 -13.26
N PHE A 162 -4.56 0.25 -12.10
CA PHE A 162 -3.62 -0.55 -11.31
C PHE A 162 -3.71 -1.99 -11.78
N THR A 163 -2.58 -2.59 -12.11
CA THR A 163 -2.51 -4.00 -12.52
C THR A 163 -1.51 -4.75 -11.64
N LYS A 164 -1.93 -5.88 -11.10
CA LYS A 164 -1.11 -6.73 -10.23
C LYS A 164 -1.22 -8.20 -10.64
N ALA A 165 -0.08 -8.80 -10.96
CA ALA A 165 0.02 -10.24 -11.11
C ALA A 165 -0.04 -10.93 -9.73
N ILE A 166 -0.81 -12.00 -9.63
CA ILE A 166 -0.99 -12.81 -8.43
C ILE A 166 -0.90 -14.29 -8.79
N ASN A 167 -0.39 -15.12 -7.89
CA ASN A 167 -0.48 -16.58 -8.07
C ASN A 167 -1.75 -17.07 -7.40
N VAL A 168 -2.59 -17.80 -8.12
CA VAL A 168 -3.83 -18.37 -7.58
C VAL A 168 -3.75 -19.88 -7.54
N GLY A 169 -4.27 -20.47 -6.46
CA GLY A 169 -4.54 -21.90 -6.32
C GLY A 169 -5.99 -22.21 -6.70
N PHE A 170 -6.22 -23.32 -7.39
CA PHE A 170 -7.56 -23.72 -7.80
C PHE A 170 -7.72 -25.24 -7.97
N ASN A 171 -8.96 -25.68 -7.97
CA ASN A 171 -9.35 -27.06 -8.28
C ASN A 171 -10.20 -27.06 -9.56
N THR A 172 -9.98 -28.02 -10.44
CA THR A 172 -10.76 -28.20 -11.67
C THR A 172 -11.56 -29.49 -11.60
N ASN A 173 -12.87 -29.40 -11.81
CA ASN A 173 -13.76 -30.57 -11.80
C ASN A 173 -13.73 -31.32 -13.16
N PRO A 174 -14.34 -32.52 -13.26
CA PRO A 174 -14.39 -33.28 -14.51
C PRO A 174 -15.09 -32.55 -15.69
N LEU A 175 -15.88 -31.51 -15.42
CA LEU A 175 -16.53 -30.68 -16.44
C LEU A 175 -15.63 -29.53 -16.93
N GLY A 176 -14.39 -29.41 -16.42
CA GLY A 176 -13.46 -28.34 -16.77
C GLY A 176 -13.73 -27.01 -16.05
N VAL A 177 -14.61 -26.98 -15.04
CA VAL A 177 -14.82 -25.78 -14.23
C VAL A 177 -13.78 -25.73 -13.13
N SER A 178 -12.97 -24.69 -13.17
CA SER A 178 -11.96 -24.36 -12.16
C SER A 178 -12.53 -23.41 -11.12
N THR A 179 -12.25 -23.66 -9.85
CA THR A 179 -12.66 -22.81 -8.73
C THR A 179 -11.44 -22.40 -7.93
N ILE A 180 -11.22 -21.10 -7.77
CA ILE A 180 -10.12 -20.57 -6.96
C ILE A 180 -10.34 -20.96 -5.50
N THR A 181 -9.32 -21.59 -4.92
CA THR A 181 -9.26 -22.03 -3.54
C THR A 181 -8.37 -21.14 -2.67
N GLY A 182 -7.53 -20.30 -3.28
CA GLY A 182 -6.75 -19.29 -2.57
C GLY A 182 -5.72 -18.59 -3.44
N CYS A 183 -4.90 -17.74 -2.82
CA CYS A 183 -3.78 -17.07 -3.47
C CYS A 183 -2.45 -17.30 -2.76
N ASN A 184 -1.37 -17.05 -3.49
CA ASN A 184 0.01 -17.14 -3.05
C ASN A 184 0.37 -18.54 -2.54
N GLY A 185 0.56 -19.45 -3.52
CA GLY A 185 1.44 -20.61 -3.37
C GLY A 185 0.82 -21.85 -2.73
N PHE A 186 0.20 -22.71 -3.56
CA PHE A 186 0.36 -24.15 -3.36
C PHE A 186 1.77 -24.54 -3.79
N GLY A 187 2.68 -24.24 -2.89
CA GLY A 187 4.00 -24.78 -2.68
C GLY A 187 4.23 -24.42 -1.22
N LYS A 188 4.07 -25.40 -0.34
CA LYS A 188 4.13 -25.22 1.12
C LYS A 188 5.45 -24.54 1.50
N SER A 189 5.44 -23.23 1.51
CA SER A 189 6.18 -22.41 2.45
C SER A 189 5.12 -21.56 3.08
N ALA A 190 4.38 -22.12 4.05
CA ALA A 190 3.57 -21.31 4.93
C ALA A 190 4.53 -20.25 5.48
N ILE A 191 4.38 -19.00 5.03
CA ILE A 191 5.20 -17.90 5.51
C ILE A 191 4.84 -17.76 6.98
N GLN A 192 5.69 -18.31 7.83
CA GLN A 192 5.49 -18.27 9.27
C GLN A 192 6.23 -17.04 9.78
N ILE A 193 5.47 -16.11 10.35
CA ILE A 193 6.03 -14.94 11.00
C ILE A 193 6.33 -15.31 12.45
N ILE A 194 7.60 -15.24 12.83
CA ILE A 194 8.03 -15.46 14.21
C ILE A 194 8.24 -14.12 14.88
N ALA A 195 7.24 -13.76 15.70
CA ALA A 195 7.22 -12.57 16.50
C ALA A 195 7.96 -12.76 17.85
N PRO A 196 8.70 -11.74 18.34
CA PRO A 196 9.33 -11.71 19.66
C PRO A 196 8.48 -12.19 20.83
N SER A 197 7.16 -11.95 20.79
CA SER A 197 6.22 -12.35 21.85
C SER A 197 6.10 -13.86 22.06
N THR A 198 6.73 -14.68 21.22
CA THR A 198 6.66 -16.15 21.28
C THR A 198 7.91 -16.82 21.87
N GLY A 199 8.78 -16.04 22.54
CA GLY A 199 9.93 -16.58 23.28
C GLY A 199 11.22 -16.72 22.47
N TYR A 200 11.28 -16.09 21.29
CA TYR A 200 12.45 -16.10 20.39
C TYR A 200 13.28 -14.81 20.48
N ASP A 201 13.08 -14.01 21.52
CA ASP A 201 13.82 -12.78 21.74
C ASP A 201 15.32 -13.08 21.86
N GLY A 202 16.15 -12.32 21.12
CA GLY A 202 17.59 -12.51 21.06
C GLY A 202 18.06 -13.67 20.17
N GLN A 203 17.17 -14.42 19.51
CA GLN A 203 17.58 -15.41 18.51
C GLN A 203 17.82 -14.76 17.15
N THR A 204 18.77 -15.28 16.36
CA THR A 204 18.86 -14.90 14.94
C THR A 204 17.61 -15.35 14.19
N GLY A 205 17.26 -14.67 13.09
CA GLY A 205 16.16 -15.09 12.23
C GLY A 205 16.31 -16.55 11.76
N THR A 206 17.53 -16.99 11.45
CA THR A 206 17.84 -18.38 11.12
C THR A 206 17.48 -19.34 12.26
N ALA A 207 17.93 -19.05 13.49
CA ALA A 207 17.65 -19.91 14.65
C ALA A 207 16.16 -19.96 14.99
N ALA A 208 15.50 -18.79 14.97
CA ALA A 208 14.06 -18.67 15.19
C ALA A 208 13.28 -19.50 14.18
N CYS A 209 13.54 -19.36 12.87
CA CYS A 209 12.84 -20.15 11.85
C CYS A 209 13.14 -21.66 11.94
N ALA A 210 14.38 -22.03 12.24
CA ALA A 210 14.76 -23.43 12.40
C ALA A 210 13.99 -24.12 13.55
N SER A 211 13.71 -23.39 14.64
CA SER A 211 12.98 -23.92 15.81
C SER A 211 11.54 -24.36 15.49
N VAL A 212 10.95 -23.84 14.40
CA VAL A 212 9.60 -24.21 13.94
C VAL A 212 9.62 -25.07 12.66
N GLY A 213 10.80 -25.63 12.33
CA GLY A 213 11.00 -26.47 11.15
C GLY A 213 10.88 -25.71 9.83
N ALA A 214 11.34 -24.46 9.78
CA ALA A 214 11.30 -23.60 8.60
C ALA A 214 12.69 -23.00 8.29
N THR A 215 12.87 -22.52 7.06
CA THR A 215 14.08 -21.79 6.64
C THR A 215 13.82 -20.29 6.72
N CYS A 216 14.74 -19.51 7.26
CA CYS A 216 14.58 -18.06 7.29
C CYS A 216 14.70 -17.45 5.87
N ALA A 217 13.73 -16.62 5.49
CA ALA A 217 13.78 -15.83 4.27
C ALA A 217 14.48 -14.49 4.50
N TYR A 218 14.04 -13.75 5.53
CA TYR A 218 14.62 -12.49 6.00
C TYR A 218 14.12 -12.16 7.41
N VAL A 219 14.70 -11.12 8.02
CA VAL A 219 14.18 -10.52 9.26
C VAL A 219 13.67 -9.12 8.94
N GLN A 220 12.47 -8.79 9.36
CA GLN A 220 11.88 -7.47 9.11
C GLN A 220 11.67 -6.70 10.40
N SER A 221 11.94 -5.40 10.36
CA SER A 221 11.82 -4.48 11.50
C SER A 221 10.66 -3.51 11.34
N HIS A 222 9.74 -3.45 12.28
CA HIS A 222 8.73 -2.39 12.36
C HIS A 222 9.15 -1.33 13.36
N ASN A 223 9.62 -0.18 12.84
CA ASN A 223 10.06 0.94 13.67
C ASN A 223 8.89 1.81 14.11
N PHE A 224 8.94 2.31 15.35
CA PHE A 224 7.97 3.23 15.93
C PHE A 224 8.64 4.18 16.92
N ILE A 225 8.03 5.35 17.12
CA ILE A 225 8.46 6.32 18.13
C ILE A 225 8.06 5.79 19.51
N ARG A 226 9.00 5.75 20.46
CA ARG A 226 8.74 5.44 21.86
C ARG A 226 8.63 6.69 22.71
N ASP A 227 9.56 7.62 22.54
CA ASP A 227 9.62 8.89 23.28
C ASP A 227 9.88 10.05 22.29
N ASP A 228 9.14 11.17 22.41
CA ASP A 228 9.24 12.34 21.52
C ASP A 228 9.20 13.70 22.25
N VAL A 229 10.11 13.90 23.21
CA VAL A 229 10.11 15.10 24.07
C VAL A 229 10.47 16.39 23.32
N GLY A 230 11.10 16.30 22.14
CA GLY A 230 11.64 17.47 21.41
C GLY A 230 11.36 17.50 19.92
N CYS A 231 10.30 16.85 19.44
CA CYS A 231 10.01 16.79 18.01
C CYS A 231 9.30 18.05 17.50
N PRO A 232 9.94 18.90 16.66
CA PRO A 232 9.33 20.13 16.13
C PRO A 232 8.15 19.88 15.17
N GLY A 233 7.90 18.61 14.82
CA GLY A 233 6.70 18.15 14.13
C GLY A 233 6.68 16.62 14.06
N ALA A 234 5.49 16.03 14.25
CA ALA A 234 5.30 14.57 14.25
C ALA A 234 5.86 13.89 12.99
N THR A 235 5.80 14.56 11.84
CA THR A 235 6.28 14.04 10.54
C THR A 235 7.80 13.94 10.43
N HIS A 236 8.56 14.82 11.09
CA HIS A 236 10.02 14.79 10.99
C HIS A 236 10.59 13.59 11.76
N CYS A 237 10.14 13.40 13.00
CA CYS A 237 10.59 12.29 13.84
C CYS A 237 10.09 10.93 13.34
N LEU A 238 8.89 10.88 12.76
CA LEU A 238 8.40 9.65 12.11
C LEU A 238 9.31 9.23 10.96
N ARG A 239 9.81 10.20 10.17
CA ARG A 239 10.76 9.91 9.09
C ARG A 239 12.09 9.40 9.64
N VAL A 240 12.61 10.02 10.69
CA VAL A 240 13.84 9.55 11.37
C VAL A 240 13.69 8.10 11.81
N CYS A 241 12.63 7.75 12.52
CA CYS A 241 12.42 6.38 13.00
C CYS A 241 12.25 5.35 11.87
N THR A 242 11.67 5.74 10.73
CA THR A 242 11.44 4.81 9.62
C THR A 242 12.65 4.64 8.71
N THR A 243 13.64 5.55 8.74
CA THR A 243 14.74 5.57 7.76
C THR A 243 16.16 5.51 8.34
N TRP A 244 16.35 5.70 9.65
CA TRP A 244 17.69 5.84 10.25
C TRP A 244 17.86 4.96 11.48
N TYR A 245 18.94 4.18 11.50
CA TYR A 245 19.43 3.50 12.71
C TYR A 245 20.75 4.14 13.13
N ASN A 246 20.87 4.51 14.40
CA ASN A 246 22.13 5.03 14.97
C ASN A 246 22.60 4.22 16.18
N GLN A 247 21.90 3.13 16.50
CA GLN A 247 22.30 2.18 17.54
C GLN A 247 22.93 0.94 16.91
N SER A 248 23.84 0.29 17.63
CA SER A 248 24.36 -1.02 17.23
C SER A 248 23.29 -2.07 17.47
N LEU A 249 22.94 -2.82 16.43
CA LEU A 249 21.86 -3.80 16.46
C LEU A 249 22.43 -5.22 16.27
N PRO A 250 22.08 -6.20 17.12
CA PRO A 250 22.64 -7.54 17.03
C PRO A 250 22.36 -8.22 15.68
N GLY A 251 23.42 -8.67 15.01
CA GLY A 251 23.33 -9.35 13.71
C GLY A 251 23.03 -8.44 12.51
N ILE A 252 23.02 -7.13 12.71
CA ILE A 252 22.94 -6.13 11.64
C ILE A 252 24.31 -5.47 11.59
N GLY A 253 25.09 -5.81 10.55
CA GLY A 253 26.49 -5.36 10.42
C GLY A 253 26.62 -3.83 10.39
N ASN A 254 27.82 -3.32 10.70
CA ASN A 254 28.12 -1.87 10.79
C ASN A 254 28.06 -1.11 9.44
N GLU A 255 27.63 -1.74 8.35
CA GLU A 255 27.51 -1.11 7.02
C GLU A 255 26.30 -0.14 6.90
N VAL A 256 25.65 0.20 8.02
CA VAL A 256 24.41 0.99 8.14
C VAL A 256 24.63 2.49 7.96
N VAL A 257 25.51 2.91 7.04
CA VAL A 257 25.87 4.33 6.89
C VAL A 257 24.95 5.09 5.93
N ASN A 258 24.13 4.43 5.10
CA ASN A 258 23.38 5.11 4.03
C ASN A 258 21.95 4.57 3.81
N GLY A 259 21.05 4.85 4.76
CA GLY A 259 19.60 4.84 4.55
C GLY A 259 19.00 3.57 3.96
N LYS A 260 18.89 2.49 4.76
CA LYS A 260 18.27 1.25 4.29
C LYS A 260 16.97 0.86 4.99
N ASP A 261 16.20 0.20 4.14
CA ASP A 261 15.02 -0.66 4.25
C ASP A 261 14.83 -1.38 5.59
N ASN A 262 13.57 -1.73 5.88
CA ASN A 262 13.21 -2.48 7.07
C ASN A 262 13.45 -3.99 6.96
N ILE A 263 14.17 -4.44 5.93
CA ILE A 263 14.45 -5.84 5.61
C ILE A 263 15.94 -6.12 5.85
N HIS A 264 16.22 -7.11 6.70
CA HIS A 264 17.55 -7.49 7.17
C HIS A 264 17.86 -8.94 6.83
N SER A 265 19.15 -9.27 6.84
CA SER A 265 19.61 -10.66 6.70
C SER A 265 19.08 -11.54 7.85
N CYS A 266 19.01 -12.84 7.62
CA CYS A 266 18.61 -13.82 8.64
C CYS A 266 19.58 -13.95 9.84
N GLY A 267 20.74 -13.29 9.78
CA GLY A 267 21.63 -13.13 10.93
C GLY A 267 21.14 -12.10 11.95
N ALA A 268 20.23 -11.19 11.56
CA ALA A 268 19.64 -10.22 12.47
C ALA A 268 18.84 -10.91 13.57
N HIS A 269 18.91 -10.35 14.78
CA HIS A 269 18.21 -10.93 15.92
C HIS A 269 16.75 -10.49 15.95
N VAL A 270 15.86 -11.43 16.22
CA VAL A 270 14.45 -11.22 16.53
C VAL A 270 14.38 -10.58 17.90
N GLY A 271 13.51 -9.60 18.07
CA GLY A 271 13.33 -8.93 19.37
C GLY A 271 12.82 -7.51 19.30
N MET A 272 12.80 -6.85 20.45
CA MET A 272 12.54 -5.42 20.54
C MET A 272 13.83 -4.66 20.83
N TYR A 273 14.24 -3.81 19.90
CA TYR A 273 15.50 -3.06 20.03
C TYR A 273 15.27 -1.56 19.86
N THR A 274 16.09 -0.75 20.53
CA THR A 274 16.16 0.68 20.23
C THR A 274 17.01 0.86 18.98
N THR A 275 16.40 1.34 17.90
CA THR A 275 17.06 1.49 16.61
C THR A 275 17.65 2.88 16.43
N TYR A 276 17.03 3.89 17.04
CA TYR A 276 17.50 5.27 17.02
C TYR A 276 17.34 5.92 18.38
N LEU A 277 18.37 6.63 18.83
CA LEU A 277 18.35 7.43 20.05
C LEU A 277 19.05 8.77 19.81
N ALA A 278 18.30 9.85 19.97
CA ALA A 278 18.82 11.19 20.17
C ALA A 278 18.41 11.62 21.59
N PRO A 279 19.33 11.55 22.58
CA PRO A 279 19.01 11.80 23.99
C PRO A 279 18.28 13.14 24.19
N GLY A 280 17.16 13.10 24.90
CA GLY A 280 16.32 14.28 25.17
C GLY A 280 15.46 14.76 23.99
N VAL A 281 15.56 14.14 22.81
CA VAL A 281 14.80 14.55 21.61
C VAL A 281 13.85 13.45 21.16
N VAL A 282 14.38 12.29 20.77
CA VAL A 282 13.57 11.18 20.25
C VAL A 282 14.22 9.83 20.54
N ARG A 283 13.40 8.85 20.90
CA ARG A 283 13.78 7.42 20.95
C ARG A 283 12.88 6.64 20.01
N CYS A 284 13.47 5.93 19.07
CA CYS A 284 12.78 4.99 18.20
C CYS A 284 13.10 3.56 18.63
N ASN A 285 12.05 2.76 18.78
CA ASN A 285 12.16 1.34 18.97
C ASN A 285 11.70 0.62 17.72
N ALA A 286 12.13 -0.62 17.55
CA ALA A 286 11.59 -1.47 16.51
C ALA A 286 11.40 -2.90 16.96
N PHE A 287 10.40 -3.51 16.34
CA PHE A 287 10.06 -4.90 16.50
C PHE A 287 10.61 -5.71 15.32
N PHE A 288 11.61 -6.55 15.59
CA PHE A 288 12.25 -7.42 14.62
C PHE A 288 11.59 -8.79 14.68
N HIS A 289 11.07 -9.26 13.56
CA HIS A 289 10.46 -10.58 13.42
C HIS A 289 11.08 -11.32 12.24
N ALA A 290 11.18 -12.64 12.35
CA ALA A 290 11.69 -13.47 11.27
C ALA A 290 10.53 -13.89 10.36
N VAL A 291 10.77 -13.85 9.05
CA VAL A 291 9.86 -14.35 8.03
C VAL A 291 10.42 -15.68 7.53
N CYS A 292 9.70 -16.77 7.78
CA CYS A 292 10.18 -18.13 7.55
C CYS A 292 9.43 -18.82 6.42
N ASN A 293 10.16 -19.51 5.55
CA ASN A 293 9.64 -20.38 4.50
C ASN A 293 9.69 -21.83 4.97
N LYS A 294 8.53 -22.49 5.10
CA LYS A 294 8.46 -23.95 5.28
C LYS A 294 8.75 -24.74 4.02
#